data_AF-A0A7V6T8V9-F1
#
_entry.id   AF-A0A7V6T8V9-F1
#
_cell.length_a   1.000
_cell.length_b   1.000
_cell.length_c   1.000
_cell.angle_alpha   90.00
_cell.angle_beta   90.00
_cell.angle_gamma   90.00
#
_symmetry.space_group_name_H-M   'P 1'
#
loop_
_entity.id
_entity.type
_entity.pdbx_description
1 polymer ?
#
loop_
_entity_poly.entity_id
_entity_poly.type
_entity_poly.pdbx_seq_one_letter_code
_entity_poly.pdbx_strand_id
1 'polypeptide(L)'
;KEINKIENNINKLVDLYLEKILSKEDFENKYSELLNELEKVKVKEEELQTITSKEDNLKDRIDTFRKLFENNEILKEFDREIFESVIEKIIVGEIDEDGNNNPYSVTFIFKTGLVIEKNDKDSNLYSYPTHDTCGVCGKSSKGEAVGIFVF
;
A
#
# COMPACT_ATOMS: atom_id res chain seq x y z
N LYS A 1 -2.95 16.23 22.29
CA LYS A 1 -2.56 16.65 23.68
C LYS A 1 -1.62 17.86 23.67
N GLU A 2 -0.65 17.92 22.78
CA GLU A 2 0.29 19.05 22.69
C GLU A 2 -0.34 20.35 22.15
N ILE A 3 -1.22 20.26 21.14
CA ILE A 3 -1.97 21.43 20.63
C ILE A 3 -2.73 22.15 21.75
N ASN A 4 -3.54 21.42 22.53
CA ASN A 4 -4.27 22.00 23.66
C ASN A 4 -3.34 22.65 24.70
N LYS A 5 -2.11 22.16 24.85
CA LYS A 5 -1.12 22.77 25.75
C LYS A 5 -0.62 24.10 25.20
N ILE A 6 -0.34 24.17 23.90
CA ILE A 6 0.09 25.41 23.21
C ILE A 6 -1.05 26.44 23.21
N GLU A 7 -2.28 26.03 22.90
CA GLU A 7 -3.47 26.90 22.95
C GLU A 7 -3.72 27.47 24.35
N ASN A 8 -3.56 26.65 25.39
CA ASN A 8 -3.64 27.12 26.77
C ASN A 8 -2.51 28.10 27.14
N ASN A 9 -1.31 27.91 26.59
CA ASN A 9 -0.21 28.85 26.80
C ASN A 9 -0.46 30.18 26.09
N ILE A 10 -1.05 30.15 24.88
CA ILE A 10 -1.47 31.35 24.15
C ILE A 10 -2.52 32.10 24.98
N ASN A 11 -3.54 31.43 25.49
CA ASN A 11 -4.58 32.06 26.31
C ASN A 11 -3.98 32.74 27.57
N LYS A 12 -3.08 32.04 28.28
CA LYS A 12 -2.36 32.63 29.43
C LYS A 12 -1.49 33.83 29.04
N LEU A 13 -0.85 33.79 27.87
CA LEU A 13 -0.04 34.89 27.37
C LEU A 13 -0.91 36.12 27.09
N VAL A 14 -2.12 35.93 26.54
CA VAL A 14 -3.11 36.99 26.33
C VAL A 14 -3.56 37.59 27.65
N ASP A 15 -3.87 36.77 28.65
CA ASP A 15 -4.28 37.25 29.98
C ASP A 15 -3.20 38.13 30.64
N LEU A 16 -1.93 37.68 30.62
CA LEU A 16 -0.80 38.44 31.16
C LEU A 16 -0.56 39.79 30.45
N TYR A 17 -0.86 39.86 29.15
CA TYR A 17 -0.79 41.10 28.39
C TYR A 17 -1.92 42.07 28.76
N LEU A 18 -3.14 41.56 28.94
CA LEU A 18 -4.29 42.35 29.40
C LEU A 18 -4.09 42.90 30.82
N GLU A 19 -3.43 42.13 31.67
CA GLU A 19 -3.01 42.54 33.03
C GLU A 19 -1.86 43.56 33.03
N LYS A 20 -1.34 43.95 31.85
CA LYS A 20 -0.18 44.85 31.66
C LYS A 20 1.10 44.39 32.36
N ILE A 21 1.21 43.09 32.66
CA ILE A 21 2.41 42.49 33.24
C ILE A 21 3.50 42.35 32.16
N LEU A 22 3.09 42.15 30.91
CA LEU A 22 3.98 41.96 29.77
C LEU A 22 4.07 43.22 28.89
N SER A 23 5.27 43.50 28.37
CA SER A 23 5.42 44.50 27.32
C SER A 23 4.85 44.00 26.00
N LYS A 24 4.49 44.91 25.10
CA LYS A 24 3.99 44.57 23.76
C LYS A 24 5.02 43.76 22.96
N GLU A 25 6.28 44.14 23.03
CA GLU A 25 7.37 43.49 22.30
C GLU A 25 7.59 42.05 22.80
N ASP A 26 7.62 41.84 24.12
CA ASP A 26 7.75 40.50 24.71
C ASP A 26 6.55 39.60 24.37
N PHE A 27 5.36 40.20 24.26
CA PHE A 27 4.14 39.49 23.92
C PHE A 27 4.19 39.03 22.47
N GLU A 28 4.48 39.93 21.53
CA GLU A 28 4.54 39.63 20.09
C GLU A 28 5.60 38.56 19.80
N ASN A 29 6.77 38.64 20.44
CA ASN A 29 7.83 37.65 20.30
C ASN A 29 7.39 36.25 20.77
N LYS A 30 6.86 36.13 21.99
CA LYS A 30 6.39 34.83 22.52
C LYS A 30 5.17 34.29 21.78
N TYR A 31 4.28 35.17 21.35
CA TYR A 31 3.09 34.78 20.59
C TYR A 31 3.45 34.22 19.22
N SER A 32 4.41 34.87 18.54
CA SER A 32 5.02 34.38 17.29
C SER A 32 5.67 33.00 17.47
N GLU A 33 6.45 32.81 18.53
CA GLU A 33 7.08 31.52 18.83
C GLU A 33 6.04 30.41 19.03
N LEU A 34 5.02 30.66 19.86
CA LEU A 34 3.95 29.69 20.13
C LEU A 34 3.11 29.38 18.89
N LEU A 35 2.86 30.37 18.02
CA LEU A 35 2.17 30.15 16.75
C LEU A 35 2.99 29.26 15.81
N ASN A 36 4.29 29.51 15.68
CA ASN A 36 5.18 28.68 14.86
C ASN A 36 5.25 27.24 15.40
N GLU A 37 5.25 27.06 16.71
CA GLU A 37 5.20 25.73 17.33
C GLU A 37 3.86 25.03 17.05
N LEU A 38 2.75 25.75 17.18
CA LEU A 38 1.41 25.24 16.90
C LEU A 38 1.28 24.76 15.45
N GLU A 39 1.76 25.55 14.49
CA GLU A 39 1.73 25.20 13.07
C GLU A 39 2.54 23.94 12.79
N LYS A 40 3.77 23.85 13.32
CA LYS A 40 4.62 22.66 13.17
C LYS A 40 3.97 21.39 13.72
N VAL A 41 3.29 21.49 14.87
CA VAL A 41 2.61 20.35 15.47
C VAL A 41 1.38 19.94 14.64
N LYS A 42 0.61 20.90 14.13
CA LYS A 42 -0.56 20.62 13.28
C LYS A 42 -0.19 19.96 11.97
N VAL A 43 0.85 20.46 11.28
CA VAL A 43 1.33 19.85 10.03
C VAL A 43 1.73 18.39 10.25
N LYS A 44 2.47 18.10 11.33
CA LYS A 44 2.84 16.72 11.67
C LYS A 44 1.63 15.85 11.98
N GLU A 45 0.63 16.37 12.67
CA GLU A 45 -0.61 15.64 12.96
C GLU A 45 -1.36 15.29 11.67
N GLU A 46 -1.50 16.24 10.75
CA GLU A 46 -2.14 16.04 9.44
C GLU A 46 -1.38 15.02 8.58
N GLU A 47 -0.05 15.07 8.57
CA GLU A 47 0.81 14.09 7.90
C GLU A 47 0.58 12.67 8.45
N LEU A 48 0.62 12.53 9.79
CA LEU A 48 0.38 11.25 10.46
C LEU A 48 -1.05 10.72 10.22
N GLN A 49 -2.05 11.60 10.23
CA GLN A 49 -3.43 11.24 9.94
C GLN A 49 -3.59 10.78 8.49
N THR A 50 -2.90 11.43 7.55
CA THR A 50 -2.90 11.04 6.13
C THR A 50 -2.26 9.67 5.94
N ILE A 51 -1.14 9.39 6.62
CA ILE A 51 -0.48 8.07 6.58
C ILE A 51 -1.41 7.00 7.14
N THR A 52 -1.97 7.24 8.33
CA THR A 52 -2.89 6.30 8.99
C THR A 52 -4.10 5.99 8.10
N SER A 53 -4.70 7.02 7.50
CA SER A 53 -5.87 6.84 6.61
C SER A 53 -5.52 6.02 5.37
N LYS A 54 -4.31 6.16 4.83
CA LYS A 54 -3.83 5.34 3.70
C LYS A 54 -3.62 3.88 4.12
N GLU A 55 -3.04 3.65 5.29
CA GLU A 55 -2.84 2.29 5.82
C GLU A 55 -4.17 1.59 6.11
N ASP A 56 -5.15 2.28 6.69
CA ASP A 56 -6.49 1.75 6.91
C ASP A 56 -7.18 1.39 5.59
N ASN A 57 -7.07 2.26 4.58
CA ASN A 57 -7.59 1.98 3.24
C ASN A 57 -6.95 0.73 2.60
N LEU A 58 -5.63 0.58 2.71
CA LEU A 58 -4.92 -0.60 2.22
C LEU A 58 -5.37 -1.87 2.94
N LYS A 59 -5.58 -1.79 4.25
CA LYS A 59 -6.03 -2.92 5.06
C LYS A 59 -7.43 -3.40 4.65
N ASP A 60 -8.37 -2.48 4.46
CA ASP A 60 -9.73 -2.79 4.00
C ASP A 60 -9.73 -3.45 2.61
N ARG A 61 -8.85 -2.95 1.73
CA ARG A 61 -8.63 -3.50 0.38
C ARG A 61 -8.08 -4.93 0.44
N ILE A 62 -7.07 -5.19 1.28
CA ILE A 62 -6.52 -6.54 1.50
C ILE A 62 -7.58 -7.50 2.07
N ASP A 63 -8.39 -7.06 3.03
CA ASP A 63 -9.43 -7.91 3.61
C ASP A 63 -10.55 -8.22 2.62
N THR A 64 -10.87 -7.27 1.74
CA THR A 64 -11.78 -7.51 0.61
C THR A 64 -11.19 -8.54 -0.35
N PHE A 65 -9.91 -8.40 -0.69
CA PHE A 65 -9.19 -9.34 -1.56
C PHE A 65 -9.17 -10.76 -0.98
N ARG A 66 -8.91 -10.93 0.32
CA ARG A 66 -8.98 -12.24 1.00
C ARG A 66 -10.34 -12.91 0.84
N LYS A 67 -11.43 -12.16 1.04
CA LYS A 67 -12.80 -12.69 0.89
C LYS A 67 -13.09 -13.15 -0.54
N LEU A 68 -12.57 -12.45 -1.56
CA LEU A 68 -12.71 -12.89 -2.95
C LEU A 68 -12.05 -14.25 -3.18
N PHE A 69 -10.86 -14.48 -2.60
CA PHE A 69 -10.18 -15.78 -2.67
C PHE A 69 -10.94 -16.87 -1.90
N GLU A 70 -11.43 -16.58 -0.69
CA GLU A 70 -12.18 -17.55 0.12
C GLU A 70 -13.50 -18.00 -0.54
N ASN A 71 -14.18 -17.07 -1.22
CA ASN A 71 -15.45 -17.34 -1.89
C ASN A 71 -15.30 -17.85 -3.33
N ASN A 72 -14.06 -18.04 -3.81
CA ASN A 72 -13.74 -18.37 -5.21
C ASN A 72 -14.38 -17.38 -6.21
N GLU A 73 -14.53 -16.10 -5.83
CA GLU A 73 -15.09 -15.07 -6.69
C GLU A 73 -14.05 -14.54 -7.69
N ILE A 74 -14.53 -14.11 -8.85
CA ILE A 74 -13.68 -13.54 -9.90
C ILE A 74 -13.22 -12.14 -9.44
N LEU A 75 -11.90 -11.94 -9.42
CA LEU A 75 -11.30 -10.63 -9.19
C LEU A 75 -11.66 -9.69 -10.35
N LYS A 76 -12.46 -8.66 -10.08
CA LYS A 76 -12.95 -7.72 -11.10
C LYS A 76 -11.92 -6.67 -11.49
N GLU A 77 -11.07 -6.26 -10.56
CA GLU A 77 -10.08 -5.20 -10.75
C GLU A 77 -8.73 -5.64 -10.18
N PHE A 78 -7.67 -5.37 -10.94
CA PHE A 78 -6.31 -5.66 -10.50
C PHE A 78 -5.77 -4.53 -9.64
N ASP A 79 -5.50 -4.84 -8.38
CA ASP A 79 -4.97 -3.90 -7.41
C ASP A 79 -3.47 -4.15 -7.16
N ARG A 80 -2.63 -3.33 -7.79
CA ARG A 80 -1.18 -3.50 -7.73
C ARG A 80 -0.62 -3.43 -6.31
N GLU A 81 -1.08 -2.48 -5.49
CA GLU A 81 -0.58 -2.32 -4.11
C GLU A 81 -0.90 -3.55 -3.25
N ILE A 82 -2.10 -4.11 -3.37
CA ILE A 82 -2.46 -5.35 -2.66
C ILE A 82 -1.53 -6.47 -3.10
N PHE A 83 -1.35 -6.67 -4.40
CA PHE A 83 -0.53 -7.76 -4.93
C PHE A 83 0.93 -7.64 -4.47
N GLU A 84 1.54 -6.45 -4.59
CA GLU A 84 2.89 -6.21 -4.08
C GLU A 84 3.00 -6.44 -2.56
N SER A 85 1.92 -6.17 -1.81
CA SER A 85 1.92 -6.36 -0.36
C SER A 85 1.76 -7.82 0.09
N VAL A 86 0.99 -8.64 -0.63
CA VAL A 86 0.62 -10.01 -0.19
C VAL A 86 1.28 -11.14 -0.98
N ILE A 87 1.65 -10.89 -2.24
CA ILE A 87 2.23 -11.89 -3.13
C ILE A 87 3.75 -11.74 -3.15
N GLU A 88 4.43 -12.87 -3.01
CA GLU A 88 5.87 -12.97 -3.16
C GLU A 88 6.23 -13.22 -4.63
N LYS A 89 5.53 -14.14 -5.28
CA LYS A 89 5.81 -14.55 -6.64
C LYS A 89 4.56 -15.10 -7.34
N ILE A 90 4.45 -14.86 -8.64
CA ILE A 90 3.47 -15.50 -9.51
C ILE A 90 4.22 -16.34 -10.54
N ILE A 91 3.80 -17.58 -10.70
CA ILE A 91 4.29 -18.49 -11.72
C ILE A 91 3.18 -18.66 -12.75
N VAL A 92 3.49 -18.39 -14.02
CA VAL A 92 2.56 -18.60 -15.13
C VAL A 92 3.08 -19.75 -15.97
N GLY A 93 2.22 -20.73 -16.17
CA GLY A 93 2.48 -21.95 -16.90
C GLY A 93 3.23 -23.02 -16.09
N GLU A 94 2.90 -24.27 -16.37
CA GLU A 94 3.54 -25.47 -15.82
C GLU A 94 4.12 -26.31 -16.97
N ILE A 95 5.08 -27.15 -16.63
CA ILE A 95 5.63 -28.15 -17.55
C ILE A 95 5.21 -29.50 -16.99
N ASP A 96 4.39 -30.22 -17.76
CA ASP A 96 3.94 -31.55 -17.39
C ASP A 96 5.10 -32.56 -17.43
N GLU A 97 4.93 -33.73 -16.81
CA GLU A 97 5.94 -34.80 -16.79
C GLU A 97 6.38 -35.25 -18.21
N ASP A 98 5.49 -35.07 -19.20
CA ASP A 98 5.75 -35.35 -20.62
C ASP A 98 6.57 -34.24 -21.33
N GLY A 99 6.93 -33.18 -20.62
CA GLY A 99 7.66 -32.02 -21.17
C GLY A 99 6.79 -31.05 -21.97
N ASN A 100 5.46 -31.17 -21.85
CA ASN A 100 4.52 -30.27 -22.51
C ASN A 100 4.29 -29.03 -21.65
N ASN A 101 4.39 -27.85 -22.26
CA ASN A 101 4.09 -26.59 -21.58
C ASN A 101 2.57 -26.41 -21.55
N ASN A 102 1.99 -26.30 -20.36
CA ASN A 102 0.63 -25.83 -20.17
C ASN A 102 0.69 -24.34 -19.78
N PRO A 103 0.50 -23.40 -20.74
CA PRO A 103 0.57 -21.96 -20.45
C PRO A 103 -0.67 -21.43 -19.69
N TYR A 104 -1.68 -22.27 -19.45
CA TYR A 104 -2.96 -21.88 -18.84
C TYR A 104 -3.05 -22.16 -17.33
N SER A 105 -1.93 -22.49 -16.69
CA SER A 105 -1.82 -22.55 -15.24
C SER A 105 -1.28 -21.24 -14.67
N VAL A 106 -1.80 -20.82 -13.52
CA VAL A 106 -1.27 -19.70 -12.74
C VAL A 106 -1.16 -20.13 -11.28
N THR A 107 0.05 -19.99 -10.73
CA THR A 107 0.33 -20.25 -9.32
C THR A 107 0.71 -18.96 -8.61
N PHE A 108 0.00 -18.65 -7.53
CA PHE A 108 0.27 -17.52 -6.64
C PHE A 108 0.99 -18.01 -5.39
N ILE A 109 2.17 -17.47 -5.12
CA ILE A 109 2.94 -17.69 -3.89
C ILE A 109 2.81 -16.44 -3.04
N PHE A 110 2.19 -16.58 -1.88
CA PHE A 110 1.99 -15.49 -0.93
C PHE A 110 3.21 -15.35 -0.03
N LYS A 111 3.48 -14.13 0.46
CA LYS A 111 4.55 -13.86 1.43
C LYS A 111 4.39 -14.64 2.75
N THR A 112 3.20 -15.16 3.02
CA THR A 112 2.92 -16.04 4.16
C THR A 112 3.37 -17.49 3.94
N GLY A 113 3.86 -17.82 2.74
CA GLY A 113 4.19 -19.19 2.32
C GLY A 113 2.99 -19.99 1.80
N LEU A 114 1.80 -19.39 1.75
CA LEU A 114 0.62 -20.02 1.15
C LEU A 114 0.76 -20.06 -0.37
N VAL A 115 0.42 -21.20 -0.99
CA VAL A 115 0.50 -21.42 -2.43
C VAL A 115 -0.89 -21.74 -2.96
N ILE A 116 -1.36 -20.98 -3.94
CA ILE A 116 -2.64 -21.22 -4.63
C ILE A 116 -2.35 -21.47 -6.10
N GLU A 117 -2.75 -22.64 -6.58
CA GLU A 117 -2.64 -23.03 -7.97
C GLU A 117 -4.02 -23.00 -8.63
N LYS A 118 -4.10 -22.40 -9.81
CA LYS A 118 -5.29 -22.37 -10.64
C LYS A 118 -4.93 -22.87 -12.03
N ASN A 119 -5.50 -24.00 -12.40
CA ASN A 119 -5.32 -24.63 -13.70
C ASN A 119 -6.64 -24.56 -14.44
N ASP A 120 -6.68 -23.84 -15.56
CA ASP A 120 -7.84 -23.83 -16.43
C ASP A 120 -7.58 -24.79 -17.59
N LYS A 121 -8.15 -26.00 -17.50
CA LYS A 121 -8.07 -27.00 -18.59
C LYS A 121 -9.06 -26.70 -19.71
N ASP A 122 -9.99 -25.77 -19.50
CA ASP A 122 -10.93 -25.31 -20.50
C ASP A 122 -10.31 -24.17 -21.32
N SER A 123 -9.91 -24.52 -22.53
CA SER A 123 -9.05 -23.78 -23.47
C SER A 123 -9.58 -22.43 -24.01
N ASN A 124 -10.53 -21.76 -23.35
CA ASN A 124 -11.29 -20.66 -23.96
C ASN A 124 -11.30 -19.32 -23.21
N LEU A 125 -10.55 -19.14 -22.11
CA LEU A 125 -10.62 -17.87 -21.35
C LEU A 125 -9.52 -16.85 -21.69
N TYR A 126 -8.37 -17.28 -22.20
CA TYR A 126 -7.23 -16.39 -22.46
C TYR A 126 -6.75 -16.47 -23.91
N SER A 127 -7.53 -15.89 -24.83
CA SER A 127 -7.06 -15.58 -26.18
C SER A 127 -6.20 -14.32 -26.13
N TYR A 128 -4.91 -14.47 -25.78
CA TYR A 128 -3.95 -13.39 -26.01
C TYR A 128 -3.70 -13.30 -27.53
N PRO A 129 -3.85 -12.12 -28.16
CA PRO A 129 -3.43 -11.96 -29.54
C PRO A 129 -1.92 -12.15 -29.62
N THR A 130 -1.46 -13.05 -30.49
CA THR A 130 -0.06 -13.40 -30.73
C THR A 130 0.71 -12.24 -31.37
N HIS A 131 0.85 -11.11 -30.67
CA HIS A 131 1.79 -10.06 -31.05
C HIS A 131 2.55 -9.56 -29.83
N ASP A 132 3.86 -9.85 -29.88
CA ASP A 132 4.98 -9.30 -29.14
C ASP A 132 4.65 -8.34 -27.98
N THR A 133 4.71 -8.86 -26.75
CA THR A 133 5.03 -8.03 -25.58
C THR A 133 6.54 -8.05 -25.37
N CYS A 134 7.13 -6.86 -25.35
CA CYS A 134 8.54 -6.68 -25.06
C CYS A 134 8.80 -6.99 -23.58
N GLY A 135 9.50 -8.09 -23.33
CA GLY A 135 10.07 -8.44 -22.04
C GLY A 135 11.30 -9.28 -22.33
N VAL A 136 12.45 -8.88 -21.80
CA VAL A 136 13.74 -9.51 -22.06
C VAL A 136 13.67 -11.01 -21.75
N CYS A 137 13.60 -11.86 -22.78
CA CYS A 137 13.66 -13.32 -22.65
C CYS A 137 15.06 -13.75 -22.21
N GLY A 138 15.27 -13.86 -20.91
CA GLY A 138 16.35 -14.67 -20.36
C GLY A 138 16.00 -16.14 -20.59
N LYS A 139 16.65 -16.79 -21.56
CA LYS A 139 16.55 -18.26 -21.73
C LYS A 139 17.21 -18.93 -20.52
N SER A 140 16.43 -19.38 -19.54
CA SER A 140 16.92 -20.30 -18.51
C SER A 140 16.86 -21.73 -19.05
N SER A 141 18.01 -22.29 -19.37
CA SER A 141 18.15 -23.71 -19.70
C SER A 141 18.11 -24.51 -18.41
N LYS A 142 16.91 -24.94 -17.99
CA LYS A 142 16.61 -26.16 -17.19
C LYS A 142 15.19 -26.03 -16.62
N GLY A 143 14.24 -26.79 -17.17
CA GLY A 143 13.03 -27.32 -16.49
C GLY A 143 12.26 -26.42 -15.51
N GLU A 144 12.22 -25.10 -15.70
CA GLU A 144 11.58 -24.15 -14.79
C GLU A 144 10.56 -23.32 -15.56
N ALA A 145 9.35 -23.23 -15.01
CA ALA A 145 8.24 -22.31 -15.29
C ALA A 145 8.33 -21.39 -16.53
N VAL A 146 7.24 -21.35 -17.31
CA VAL A 146 7.14 -20.55 -18.55
C VAL A 146 7.29 -19.04 -18.27
N GLY A 147 6.90 -18.56 -17.09
CA GLY A 147 7.20 -17.21 -16.61
C GLY A 147 7.14 -17.11 -15.09
N ILE A 148 8.08 -16.35 -14.52
CA ILE A 148 8.14 -16.05 -13.08
C ILE A 148 8.10 -14.52 -12.92
N PHE A 149 7.07 -14.04 -12.24
CA PHE A 149 6.92 -12.63 -11.86
C PHE A 149 7.19 -12.51 -10.36
N VAL A 150 8.16 -11.67 -10.01
CA VAL A 150 8.50 -11.31 -8.63
C VAL A 150 8.22 -9.82 -8.48
N PHE A 151 7.57 -9.46 -7.38
CA PHE A 151 7.18 -8.09 -7.06
C PHE A 151 8.18 -7.43 -6.11
#